data_AF-A0A934J0Y1-F1
#
_entry.id   AF-A0A934J0Y1-F1
#
_cell.length_a   1.000
_cell.length_b   1.000
_cell.length_c   1.000
_cell.angle_alpha   90.00
_cell.angle_beta   90.00
_cell.angle_gamma   90.00
#
_symmetry.space_group_name_H-M   'P 1'
#
loop_
_entity.id
_entity.type
_entity.pdbx_description
1 polymer ?
#
loop_
_entity_poly.entity_id
_entity_poly.type
_entity_poly.pdbx_seq_one_letter_code
_entity_poly.pdbx_strand_id
1 'polypeptide(L)'
;MQSLRTAGFYEELKRELLAALPELGIDKLGIASTEPFAELKQRLIKHRELGYESGFEEPDLDKRTDPSLLFDTPQSIIAIAIAYPSKLKDAPKSEPGARRGILARASWGDDYHKVLRNRMERLEQWLRDRVPEVRTENMVDTGALSDRAVAERAGLGWSAKNSCIIAPEFGSWIYLGEMLTNLPLSPDNPITDQCGSCTKCIDACPTGALVGPGQLNSKLCISFITQTKDFVKEDVMRKIGNRLYGCDTCQIVCPVNKGKNWTHQPELQPDPEQVKPLLVPLLTIGNKEFQRQYGNTSSAWRGRKPIQRNAVIALGNFKEESAVPDLIGVLRKDPRPVLRGTAGWALGQIGSSMALDALAEAVGHEDDEEARIMIRRALERHAESPPTGEEQVAEV
;
A
#
# COMPACT_ATOMS: atom_id res chain seq x y z
N MET A 1 10.80 45.57 8.65
CA MET A 1 10.89 45.30 10.09
C MET A 1 10.05 44.06 10.38
N GLN A 2 10.67 42.89 10.54
CA GLN A 2 9.98 41.74 11.11
C GLN A 2 9.59 42.12 12.53
N SER A 3 8.29 42.23 12.81
CA SER A 3 7.82 42.26 14.19
C SER A 3 8.28 40.95 14.82
N LEU A 4 9.26 41.02 15.74
CA LEU A 4 9.72 39.85 16.47
C LEU A 4 8.56 39.34 17.32
N ARG A 5 7.83 38.35 16.79
CA ARG A 5 6.73 37.71 17.49
C ARG A 5 7.29 36.96 18.69
N THR A 6 6.58 37.03 19.81
CA THR A 6 7.01 36.40 21.07
C THR A 6 6.73 34.90 21.06
N ALA A 7 7.36 34.14 21.97
CA ALA A 7 7.02 32.74 22.18
C ALA A 7 5.52 32.55 22.48
N GLY A 8 4.92 33.46 23.26
CA GLY A 8 3.49 33.44 23.57
C GLY A 8 2.57 33.57 22.34
N PHE A 9 3.01 34.27 21.29
CA PHE A 9 2.27 34.30 20.02
C PHE A 9 2.24 32.91 19.36
N TYR A 10 3.36 32.19 19.34
CA TYR A 10 3.42 30.88 18.67
C TYR A 10 2.68 29.79 19.46
N GLU A 11 2.63 29.88 20.78
CA GLU A 11 1.76 29.03 21.61
C GLU A 11 0.28 29.28 21.31
N GLU A 12 -0.11 30.56 21.18
CA GLU A 12 -1.48 30.93 20.77
C GLU A 12 -1.80 30.41 19.36
N LEU A 13 -0.90 30.62 18.40
CA LEU A 13 -1.04 30.15 17.02
C LEU A 13 -1.21 28.62 16.97
N LYS A 14 -0.42 27.87 17.74
CA LYS A 14 -0.55 26.41 17.86
C LYS A 14 -1.92 26.02 18.40
N ARG A 15 -2.44 26.74 19.41
CA ARG A 15 -3.77 26.49 19.97
C ARG A 15 -4.88 26.77 18.96
N GLU A 16 -4.82 27.90 18.26
CA GLU A 16 -5.76 28.23 17.18
C GLU A 16 -5.72 27.20 16.06
N LEU A 17 -4.52 26.74 15.69
CA LEU A 17 -4.33 25.73 14.66
C LEU A 17 -5.00 24.40 15.02
N LEU A 18 -4.85 23.95 16.27
CA LEU A 18 -5.52 22.75 16.75
C LEU A 18 -7.06 22.90 16.75
N ALA A 19 -7.59 24.09 17.03
CA ALA A 19 -9.01 24.36 16.92
C ALA A 19 -9.52 24.38 15.46
N ALA A 20 -8.64 24.72 14.50
CA ALA A 20 -8.93 24.78 13.08
C ALA A 20 -8.89 23.43 12.34
N LEU A 21 -8.48 22.33 12.98
CA LEU A 21 -8.36 21.04 12.28
C LEU A 21 -9.64 20.58 11.55
N PRO A 22 -10.86 20.69 12.14
CA PRO A 22 -12.08 20.30 11.45
C PRO A 22 -12.34 21.13 10.19
N GLU A 23 -12.12 22.45 10.24
CA GLU A 23 -12.29 23.33 9.07
C GLU A 23 -11.19 23.13 8.02
N LEU A 24 -10.06 22.52 8.37
CA LEU A 24 -9.00 22.12 7.44
C LEU A 24 -9.19 20.70 6.90
N GLY A 25 -10.11 19.91 7.47
CA GLY A 25 -10.33 18.52 7.12
C GLY A 25 -9.17 17.60 7.54
N ILE A 26 -8.50 17.93 8.64
CA ILE A 26 -7.39 17.18 9.24
C ILE A 26 -7.88 16.52 10.54
N ASP A 27 -7.54 15.25 10.77
CA ASP A 27 -8.04 14.50 11.92
C ASP A 27 -7.11 14.56 13.14
N LYS A 28 -5.81 14.70 12.90
CA LYS A 28 -4.82 14.89 13.95
C LYS A 28 -3.65 15.71 13.42
N LEU A 29 -3.07 16.53 14.28
CA LEU A 29 -1.89 17.32 14.01
C LEU A 29 -0.94 17.23 15.20
N GLY A 30 0.36 17.21 14.92
CA GLY A 30 1.42 17.24 15.92
C GLY A 30 2.62 18.01 15.40
N ILE A 31 3.42 18.56 16.31
CA ILE A 31 4.61 19.33 15.99
C ILE A 31 5.85 18.51 16.33
N ALA A 32 6.75 18.30 15.37
CA ALA A 32 8.06 17.70 15.59
C ALA A 32 9.17 18.76 15.53
N SER A 33 10.28 18.49 16.22
CA SER A 33 11.52 19.25 16.04
C SER A 33 12.19 18.94 14.70
N THR A 34 13.02 19.88 14.24
CA THR A 34 13.78 19.80 12.98
C THR A 34 15.16 19.19 13.14
N GLU A 35 15.50 18.71 14.34
CA GLU A 35 16.76 18.02 14.62
C GLU A 35 16.94 16.81 13.68
N PRO A 36 18.18 16.47 13.27
CA PRO A 36 18.41 15.29 12.44
C PRO A 36 17.85 14.00 13.07
N PHE A 37 17.26 13.14 12.25
CA PHE A 37 16.77 11.81 12.64
C PHE A 37 17.92 10.81 12.71
N ALA A 38 18.87 11.03 13.64
CA ALA A 38 20.10 10.25 13.75
C ALA A 38 19.86 8.75 13.95
N GLU A 39 18.90 8.35 14.80
CA GLU A 39 18.55 6.94 15.00
C GLU A 39 17.94 6.32 13.75
N LEU A 40 17.07 7.06 13.05
CA LEU A 40 16.49 6.61 11.78
C LEU A 40 17.60 6.39 10.75
N LYS A 41 18.58 7.30 10.66
CA LYS A 41 19.72 7.17 9.73
C LYS A 41 20.44 5.84 9.91
N GLN A 42 20.75 5.46 11.15
CA GLN A 42 21.39 4.16 11.43
C GLN A 42 20.48 2.99 11.06
N ARG A 43 19.17 3.08 11.34
CA ARG A 43 18.19 2.05 10.93
C ARG A 43 18.11 1.92 9.40
N LEU A 44 18.13 3.02 8.65
CA LEU A 44 18.07 3.03 7.19
C LEU A 44 19.35 2.45 6.57
N ILE A 45 20.53 2.81 7.07
CA ILE A 45 21.81 2.20 6.66
C ILE A 45 21.73 0.67 6.84
N LYS A 46 21.30 0.22 8.02
CA LYS A 46 21.20 -1.22 8.28
C LYS A 46 20.17 -1.91 7.38
N HIS A 47 19.04 -1.27 7.14
CA HIS A 47 17.97 -1.77 6.27
C HIS A 47 18.46 -1.93 4.83
N ARG A 48 19.29 -0.99 4.34
CA ARG A 48 19.97 -1.05 3.03
C ARG A 48 21.00 -2.16 2.96
N GLU A 49 21.87 -2.28 3.96
CA GLU A 49 22.88 -3.36 4.04
C GLU A 49 22.26 -4.76 4.00
N LEU A 50 21.09 -4.93 4.62
CA LEU A 50 20.34 -6.19 4.61
C LEU A 50 19.59 -6.44 3.29
N GLY A 51 19.58 -5.47 2.37
CA GLY A 51 18.84 -5.57 1.10
C GLY A 51 17.32 -5.52 1.27
N TYR A 52 16.83 -4.92 2.35
CA TYR A 52 15.41 -4.91 2.70
C TYR A 52 14.61 -3.75 2.09
N GLU A 53 15.27 -2.77 1.48
CA GLU A 53 14.65 -1.61 0.81
C GLU A 53 13.74 -2.04 -0.35
N SER A 54 12.62 -1.32 -0.56
CA SER A 54 11.75 -1.57 -1.70
C SER A 54 12.35 -1.04 -3.00
N GLY A 55 13.07 0.09 -2.92
CA GLY A 55 13.51 0.90 -4.06
C GLY A 55 12.51 2.00 -4.43
N PHE A 56 11.47 2.22 -3.61
CA PHE A 56 10.55 3.37 -3.74
C PHE A 56 10.98 4.54 -2.85
N GLU A 57 11.86 4.27 -1.87
CA GLU A 57 12.37 5.28 -0.95
C GLU A 57 13.32 6.26 -1.67
N GLU A 58 13.39 7.51 -1.19
CA GLU A 58 14.47 8.45 -1.57
C GLU A 58 15.85 7.81 -1.30
N PRO A 59 16.73 7.69 -2.30
CA PRO A 59 18.00 6.99 -2.14
C PRO A 59 19.00 7.73 -1.21
N ASP A 60 18.94 9.06 -1.14
CA ASP A 60 19.82 9.89 -0.33
C ASP A 60 19.41 9.89 1.15
N LEU A 61 20.14 9.12 1.97
CA LEU A 61 19.86 8.97 3.39
C LEU A 61 20.05 10.27 4.19
N ASP A 62 20.89 11.19 3.71
CA ASP A 62 21.09 12.48 4.36
C ASP A 62 19.82 13.32 4.20
N LYS A 63 19.28 13.41 2.97
CA LYS A 63 17.99 14.06 2.72
C LYS A 63 16.84 13.42 3.51
N ARG A 64 16.85 12.10 3.68
CA ARG A 64 15.81 11.40 4.46
C ARG A 64 15.81 11.72 5.94
N THR A 65 16.93 12.19 6.48
CA THR A 65 17.16 12.27 7.92
C THR A 65 17.58 13.64 8.41
N ASP A 66 17.91 14.58 7.53
CA ASP A 66 18.26 15.95 7.88
C ASP A 66 17.30 16.95 7.22
N PRO A 67 16.31 17.46 7.98
CA PRO A 67 15.38 18.47 7.49
C PRO A 67 16.05 19.73 6.92
N SER A 68 17.25 20.10 7.37
CA SER A 68 17.96 21.30 6.92
C SER A 68 18.45 21.20 5.47
N LEU A 69 18.52 19.98 4.90
CA LEU A 69 18.85 19.76 3.50
C LEU A 69 17.65 19.95 2.56
N LEU A 70 16.45 20.03 3.12
CA LEU A 70 15.18 20.11 2.37
C LEU A 70 14.55 21.50 2.46
N PHE A 71 14.85 22.24 3.52
CA PHE A 71 14.26 23.54 3.79
C PHE A 71 15.28 24.45 4.46
N ASP A 72 15.39 25.70 4.00
CA ASP A 72 16.32 26.66 4.54
C ASP A 72 15.86 27.17 5.93
N THR A 73 16.69 26.99 6.95
CA THR A 73 16.42 27.37 8.35
C THR A 73 15.09 26.82 8.91
N PRO A 74 14.89 25.49 8.93
CA PRO A 74 13.64 24.90 9.42
C PRO A 74 13.58 25.04 10.95
N GLN A 75 12.43 25.47 11.48
CA GLN A 75 12.21 25.71 12.91
C GLN A 75 11.24 24.71 13.54
N SER A 76 10.30 24.16 12.78
CA SER A 76 9.46 23.04 13.19
C SER A 76 8.97 22.23 12.00
N ILE A 77 8.45 21.04 12.28
CA ILE A 77 7.77 20.18 11.30
C ILE A 77 6.35 19.95 11.79
N ILE A 78 5.35 20.33 11.00
CA ILE A 78 3.95 20.06 11.29
C ILE A 78 3.58 18.72 10.64
N ALA A 79 3.29 17.71 11.45
CA ALA A 79 2.81 16.41 10.98
C ALA A 79 1.28 16.36 11.02
N ILE A 80 0.65 15.82 9.98
CA ILE A 80 -0.81 15.65 9.91
C ILE A 80 -1.17 14.18 9.73
N ALA A 81 -2.35 13.80 10.23
CA ALA A 81 -2.99 12.54 9.92
C ALA A 81 -4.44 12.75 9.48
N ILE A 82 -4.86 11.97 8.48
CA ILE A 82 -6.24 11.90 8.00
C ILE A 82 -6.69 10.45 8.05
N ALA A 83 -7.75 10.17 8.80
CA ALA A 83 -8.28 8.83 8.98
C ALA A 83 -9.13 8.40 7.78
N TYR A 84 -9.04 7.12 7.41
CA TYR A 84 -9.72 6.58 6.24
C TYR A 84 -10.57 5.34 6.58
N PRO A 85 -11.57 5.00 5.74
CA PRO A 85 -12.48 3.89 6.01
C PRO A 85 -11.78 2.53 5.97
N SER A 86 -12.16 1.65 6.89
CA SER A 86 -11.62 0.29 7.01
C SER A 86 -12.65 -0.79 6.70
N LYS A 87 -13.92 -0.42 6.52
CA LYS A 87 -15.01 -1.34 6.20
C LYS A 87 -15.62 -0.94 4.86
N LEU A 88 -15.84 -1.95 4.02
CA LEU A 88 -16.56 -1.78 2.76
C LEU A 88 -18.04 -2.06 3.01
N LYS A 89 -18.87 -1.02 2.90
CA LYS A 89 -20.33 -1.16 2.96
C LYS A 89 -20.81 -1.83 1.67
N ASP A 90 -21.82 -2.70 1.78
CA ASP A 90 -22.45 -3.37 0.64
C ASP A 90 -21.45 -4.10 -0.28
N ALA A 91 -20.41 -4.68 0.32
CA ALA A 91 -19.31 -5.33 -0.41
C ALA A 91 -19.84 -6.47 -1.31
N PRO A 92 -19.59 -6.42 -2.63
CA PRO A 92 -20.13 -7.42 -3.53
C PRO A 92 -19.53 -8.80 -3.24
N LYS A 93 -20.32 -9.86 -3.42
CA LYS A 93 -19.88 -11.23 -3.15
C LYS A 93 -18.89 -11.70 -4.22
N SER A 94 -17.95 -12.55 -3.80
CA SER A 94 -16.98 -13.20 -4.68
C SER A 94 -17.27 -14.69 -4.66
N GLU A 95 -17.75 -15.23 -5.77
CA GLU A 95 -18.24 -16.59 -5.89
C GLU A 95 -17.79 -17.21 -7.22
N PRO A 96 -17.84 -18.55 -7.40
CA PRO A 96 -17.53 -19.19 -8.68
C PRO A 96 -18.29 -18.53 -9.84
N GLY A 97 -17.64 -18.31 -10.97
CA GLY A 97 -18.17 -17.55 -12.12
C GLY A 97 -18.13 -16.02 -11.98
N ALA A 98 -17.98 -15.49 -10.76
CA ALA A 98 -17.96 -14.06 -10.47
C ALA A 98 -16.90 -13.70 -9.42
N ARG A 99 -15.69 -14.27 -9.56
CA ARG A 99 -14.58 -14.03 -8.62
C ARG A 99 -14.12 -12.58 -8.68
N ARG A 100 -13.85 -12.02 -7.49
CA ARG A 100 -13.43 -10.63 -7.32
C ARG A 100 -12.06 -10.52 -6.68
N GLY A 101 -11.30 -9.54 -7.13
CA GLY A 101 -10.09 -9.09 -6.48
C GLY A 101 -10.40 -8.08 -5.38
N ILE A 102 -9.36 -7.63 -4.67
CA ILE A 102 -9.48 -6.57 -3.66
C ILE A 102 -8.28 -5.62 -3.72
N LEU A 103 -8.55 -4.32 -3.64
CA LEU A 103 -7.54 -3.28 -3.44
C LEU A 103 -7.44 -2.96 -1.95
N ALA A 104 -6.23 -2.73 -1.46
CA ALA A 104 -5.98 -2.32 -0.08
C ALA A 104 -6.69 -0.99 0.26
N ARG A 105 -7.04 -0.82 1.53
CA ARG A 105 -7.80 0.34 2.01
C ARG A 105 -7.11 1.68 1.75
N ALA A 106 -5.78 1.69 1.71
CA ALA A 106 -4.97 2.86 1.37
C ALA A 106 -5.13 3.33 -0.11
N SER A 107 -5.94 2.63 -0.91
CA SER A 107 -6.30 3.00 -2.27
C SER A 107 -7.82 3.11 -2.49
N TRP A 108 -8.60 3.23 -1.41
CA TRP A 108 -10.03 3.44 -1.51
C TRP A 108 -10.35 4.93 -1.68
N GLY A 109 -11.28 5.22 -2.59
CA GLY A 109 -11.63 6.59 -2.94
C GLY A 109 -10.54 7.30 -3.75
N ASP A 110 -10.55 8.62 -3.66
CA ASP A 110 -9.56 9.47 -4.30
C ASP A 110 -8.16 9.24 -3.72
N ASP A 111 -7.16 9.45 -4.58
CA ASP A 111 -5.74 9.32 -4.25
C ASP A 111 -5.37 10.22 -3.07
N TYR A 112 -4.98 9.60 -1.95
CA TYR A 112 -4.63 10.30 -0.72
C TYR A 112 -3.54 11.35 -0.93
N HIS A 113 -2.64 11.16 -1.90
CA HIS A 113 -1.63 12.17 -2.21
C HIS A 113 -2.27 13.51 -2.60
N LYS A 114 -3.37 13.48 -3.37
CA LYS A 114 -4.10 14.68 -3.78
C LYS A 114 -4.91 15.24 -2.60
N VAL A 115 -5.56 14.37 -1.84
CA VAL A 115 -6.37 14.76 -0.67
C VAL A 115 -5.50 15.46 0.38
N LEU A 116 -4.36 14.88 0.76
CA LEU A 116 -3.47 15.45 1.77
C LEU A 116 -2.78 16.70 1.26
N ARG A 117 -2.34 16.75 -0.01
CA ARG A 117 -1.81 18.00 -0.60
C ARG A 117 -2.83 19.13 -0.52
N ASN A 118 -4.09 18.87 -0.86
CA ASN A 118 -5.15 19.87 -0.71
C ASN A 118 -5.34 20.32 0.75
N ARG A 119 -5.25 19.41 1.73
CA ARG A 119 -5.33 19.79 3.14
C ARG A 119 -4.13 20.63 3.60
N MET A 120 -2.93 20.29 3.12
CA MET A 120 -1.72 21.07 3.41
C MET A 120 -1.74 22.45 2.74
N GLU A 121 -2.27 22.60 1.53
CA GLU A 121 -2.47 23.90 0.88
C GLU A 121 -3.40 24.81 1.70
N ARG A 122 -4.48 24.24 2.24
CA ARG A 122 -5.40 24.97 3.14
C ARG A 122 -4.73 25.36 4.45
N LEU A 123 -3.97 24.45 5.05
CA LEU A 123 -3.17 24.71 6.25
C LEU A 123 -2.14 25.82 6.00
N GLU A 124 -1.44 25.75 4.88
CA GLU A 124 -0.45 26.73 4.47
C GLU A 124 -1.06 28.12 4.30
N GLN A 125 -2.24 28.20 3.66
CA GLN A 125 -2.98 29.44 3.55
C GLN A 125 -3.43 29.97 4.93
N TRP A 126 -3.96 29.10 5.78
CA TRP A 126 -4.38 29.45 7.13
C TRP A 126 -3.23 30.03 7.97
N LEU A 127 -2.03 29.47 7.81
CA LEU A 127 -0.81 29.98 8.44
C LEU A 127 -0.39 31.32 7.84
N ARG A 128 -0.42 31.47 6.51
CA ARG A 128 -0.08 32.73 5.82
C ARG A 128 -0.95 33.90 6.25
N ASP A 129 -2.26 33.66 6.44
CA ASP A 129 -3.20 34.70 6.85
C ASP A 129 -2.87 35.28 8.25
N ARG A 130 -2.18 34.50 9.10
CA ARG A 130 -1.77 34.90 10.46
C ARG A 130 -0.30 35.31 10.54
N VAL A 131 0.54 34.70 9.72
CA VAL A 131 1.98 34.92 9.64
C VAL A 131 2.38 35.11 8.17
N PRO A 132 2.27 36.33 7.61
CA PRO A 132 2.51 36.56 6.18
C PRO A 132 3.91 36.18 5.67
N GLU A 133 4.92 36.12 6.55
CA GLU A 133 6.29 35.69 6.22
C GLU A 133 6.55 34.18 6.41
N VAL A 134 5.51 33.39 6.65
CA VAL A 134 5.66 31.93 6.77
C VAL A 134 6.19 31.36 5.45
N ARG A 135 7.14 30.44 5.58
CA ARG A 135 7.63 29.59 4.51
C ARG A 135 7.32 28.15 4.89
N THR A 136 6.93 27.36 3.90
CA THR A 136 6.55 25.96 4.08
C THR A 136 7.10 25.11 2.95
N GLU A 137 7.38 23.84 3.24
CA GLU A 137 7.63 22.80 2.23
C GLU A 137 6.85 21.55 2.63
N ASN A 138 5.97 21.10 1.72
CA ASN A 138 4.97 20.08 2.00
C ASN A 138 5.36 18.74 1.40
N MET A 139 5.22 17.66 2.16
CA MET A 139 5.56 16.30 1.76
C MET A 139 4.45 15.31 2.14
N VAL A 140 4.11 14.43 1.20
CA VAL A 140 3.21 13.28 1.40
C VAL A 140 3.78 12.15 0.55
N ASP A 141 4.26 11.08 1.20
CA ASP A 141 4.80 9.81 0.65
C ASP A 141 6.01 9.93 -0.28
N THR A 142 5.88 10.80 -1.29
CA THR A 142 6.83 11.10 -2.37
C THR A 142 7.92 12.11 -1.97
N GLY A 143 7.89 12.61 -0.73
CA GLY A 143 8.93 13.48 -0.19
C GLY A 143 10.20 12.71 0.22
N ALA A 144 11.22 13.43 0.64
CA ALA A 144 12.48 12.80 1.06
C ALA A 144 12.41 12.20 2.46
N LEU A 145 11.70 12.86 3.39
CA LEU A 145 11.59 12.43 4.77
C LEU A 145 10.91 11.06 4.91
N SER A 146 10.91 10.54 6.13
CA SER A 146 10.08 9.40 6.48
C SER A 146 8.86 9.92 7.24
N ASP A 147 7.71 10.02 6.57
CA ASP A 147 6.43 10.50 7.12
C ASP A 147 6.12 9.82 8.47
N ARG A 148 6.43 8.52 8.56
CA ARG A 148 6.25 7.74 9.80
C ARG A 148 7.14 8.22 10.95
N ALA A 149 8.40 8.54 10.67
CA ALA A 149 9.33 8.99 11.70
C ALA A 149 8.98 10.41 12.15
N VAL A 150 8.53 11.26 11.22
CA VAL A 150 7.98 12.59 11.53
C VAL A 150 6.74 12.45 12.41
N ALA A 151 5.79 11.59 12.04
CA ALA A 151 4.56 11.34 12.79
C ALA A 151 4.80 10.78 14.21
N GLU A 152 5.77 9.87 14.37
CA GLU A 152 6.20 9.37 15.68
C GLU A 152 6.77 10.49 16.54
N ARG A 153 7.72 11.27 16.00
CA ARG A 153 8.35 12.38 16.73
C ARG A 153 7.35 13.47 17.10
N ALA A 154 6.37 13.71 16.23
CA ALA A 154 5.31 14.69 16.43
C ALA A 154 4.19 14.22 17.38
N GLY A 155 4.27 12.98 17.92
CA GLY A 155 3.26 12.48 18.85
C GLY A 155 1.91 12.15 18.20
N LEU A 156 1.85 11.95 16.87
CA LEU A 156 0.62 11.51 16.21
C LEU A 156 0.23 10.07 16.62
N GLY A 157 1.24 9.23 16.85
CA GLY A 157 1.12 7.83 17.19
C GLY A 157 2.48 7.22 17.54
N TRP A 158 2.52 5.90 17.72
CA TRP A 158 3.77 5.16 17.92
C TRP A 158 4.08 4.25 16.73
N SER A 159 5.36 3.96 16.50
CA SER A 159 5.79 2.95 15.52
C SER A 159 5.50 1.54 16.02
N ALA A 160 4.49 0.88 15.47
CA ALA A 160 4.08 -0.44 15.89
C ALA A 160 4.95 -1.56 15.26
N LYS A 161 4.82 -2.78 15.81
CA LYS A 161 5.56 -3.96 15.32
C LYS A 161 5.29 -4.35 13.87
N ASN A 162 4.18 -3.89 13.29
CA ASN A 162 3.87 -4.06 11.86
C ASN A 162 4.44 -2.94 10.97
N SER A 163 5.29 -2.07 11.53
CA SER A 163 5.92 -0.90 10.91
C SER A 163 4.95 0.24 10.54
N CYS A 164 3.66 0.17 10.88
CA CYS A 164 2.74 1.30 10.74
C CYS A 164 2.83 2.25 11.95
N ILE A 165 2.47 3.52 11.74
CA ILE A 165 2.10 4.41 12.84
C ILE A 165 0.68 4.06 13.29
N ILE A 166 0.49 3.96 14.61
CA ILE A 166 -0.82 3.75 15.21
C ILE A 166 -1.18 4.97 16.05
N ALA A 167 -2.24 5.68 15.66
CA ALA A 167 -2.85 6.70 16.50
C ALA A 167 -3.81 6.03 17.51
N PRO A 168 -3.81 6.45 18.80
CA PRO A 168 -4.71 5.92 19.82
C PRO A 168 -6.19 5.93 19.40
N GLU A 169 -6.61 7.02 18.76
CA GLU A 169 -7.98 7.28 18.32
C GLU A 169 -8.26 6.48 17.04
N PHE A 170 -7.44 6.66 16.01
CA PHE A 170 -7.75 6.23 14.64
C PHE A 170 -7.22 4.84 14.27
N GLY A 171 -6.28 4.31 15.05
CA GLY A 171 -5.58 3.07 14.73
C GLY A 171 -4.48 3.33 13.70
N SER A 172 -4.17 2.33 12.88
CA SER A 172 -3.26 2.51 11.73
C SER A 172 -3.99 2.95 10.46
N TRP A 173 -5.32 3.14 10.50
CA TRP A 173 -6.13 3.58 9.37
C TRP A 173 -6.04 5.10 9.17
N ILE A 174 -4.81 5.59 9.00
CA ILE A 174 -4.48 7.00 8.79
C ILE A 174 -3.50 7.15 7.62
N TYR A 175 -3.72 8.17 6.80
CA TYR A 175 -2.70 8.72 5.90
C TYR A 175 -1.87 9.75 6.65
N LEU A 176 -0.60 9.90 6.26
CA LEU A 176 0.34 10.82 6.88
C LEU A 176 0.84 11.83 5.86
N GLY A 177 1.16 13.03 6.34
CA GLY A 177 1.90 14.03 5.60
C GLY A 177 2.55 15.02 6.56
N GLU A 178 3.47 15.81 6.05
CA GLU A 178 4.22 16.75 6.85
C GLU A 178 4.54 18.05 6.11
N MET A 179 4.71 19.12 6.89
CA MET A 179 5.03 20.46 6.42
C MET A 179 6.22 20.98 7.23
N LEU A 180 7.38 21.10 6.59
CA LEU A 180 8.51 21.85 7.14
C LEU A 180 8.17 23.32 7.17
N THR A 181 8.55 24.04 8.23
CA THR A 181 8.28 25.47 8.32
C THR A 181 9.33 26.25 9.10
N ASN A 182 9.45 27.55 8.81
CA ASN A 182 10.26 28.50 9.57
C ASN A 182 9.57 29.02 10.84
N LEU A 183 8.40 28.49 11.21
CA LEU A 183 7.73 28.86 12.45
C LEU A 183 8.32 28.08 13.64
N PRO A 184 8.74 28.74 14.73
CA PRO A 184 9.27 28.10 15.93
C PRO A 184 8.14 27.59 16.84
N LEU A 185 7.34 26.65 16.33
CA LEU A 185 6.27 26.01 17.10
C LEU A 185 6.87 24.99 18.08
N SER A 186 6.40 24.99 19.32
CA SER A 186 6.87 24.05 20.35
C SER A 186 6.56 22.59 19.98
N PRO A 187 7.56 21.69 19.96
CA PRO A 187 7.36 20.28 19.66
C PRO A 187 6.43 19.58 20.67
N ASP A 188 5.69 18.60 20.16
CA ASP A 188 4.94 17.64 20.96
C ASP A 188 5.82 16.44 21.36
N ASN A 189 5.31 15.64 22.30
CA ASN A 189 6.04 14.48 22.80
C ASN A 189 5.62 13.19 22.07
N PRO A 190 6.56 12.30 21.73
CA PRO A 190 6.25 10.97 21.23
C PRO A 190 5.35 10.17 22.17
N ILE A 191 4.51 9.30 21.60
CA ILE A 191 3.63 8.42 22.37
C ILE A 191 4.36 7.10 22.66
N THR A 192 4.25 6.61 23.89
CA THR A 192 4.80 5.30 24.30
C THR A 192 4.17 4.15 23.51
N ASP A 193 5.01 3.21 23.06
CA ASP A 193 4.58 1.96 22.40
C ASP A 193 3.51 1.22 23.23
N GLN A 194 2.46 0.76 22.54
CA GLN A 194 1.35 -0.01 23.13
C GLN A 194 1.22 -1.43 22.55
N CYS A 195 2.23 -1.92 21.83
CA CYS A 195 2.22 -3.28 21.28
C CYS A 195 2.46 -4.35 22.35
N GLY A 196 3.24 -4.04 23.39
CA GLY A 196 3.56 -4.98 24.47
C GLY A 196 4.15 -6.30 23.95
N SER A 197 3.70 -7.44 24.47
CA SER A 197 4.14 -8.77 24.03
C SER A 197 3.45 -9.28 22.76
N CYS A 198 2.52 -8.54 22.16
CA CYS A 198 1.75 -9.01 21.01
C CYS A 198 2.64 -9.27 19.77
N THR A 199 2.37 -10.36 19.04
CA THR A 199 3.06 -10.74 17.78
C THR A 199 2.13 -10.99 16.60
N LYS A 200 0.81 -10.80 16.76
CA LYS A 200 -0.21 -11.21 15.76
C LYS A 200 0.07 -10.77 14.33
N CYS A 201 0.60 -9.57 14.13
CA CYS A 201 0.91 -9.05 12.80
C CYS A 201 2.09 -9.76 12.12
N ILE A 202 3.11 -10.11 12.91
CA ILE A 202 4.29 -10.88 12.47
C ILE A 202 3.83 -12.28 12.10
N ASP A 203 3.09 -12.95 13.00
CA ASP A 203 2.61 -14.31 12.83
C ASP A 203 1.65 -14.45 11.62
N ALA A 204 0.82 -13.44 11.38
CA ALA A 204 -0.14 -13.45 10.27
C ALA A 204 0.44 -13.00 8.93
N CYS A 205 1.70 -12.51 8.87
CA CYS A 205 2.30 -12.02 7.63
C CYS A 205 2.46 -13.18 6.63
N PRO A 206 1.76 -13.22 5.48
CA PRO A 206 1.69 -14.44 4.67
C PRO A 206 3.05 -14.89 4.09
N THR A 207 3.97 -13.94 3.93
CA THR A 207 5.30 -14.15 3.37
C THR A 207 6.42 -14.07 4.40
N GLY A 208 6.10 -13.83 5.68
CA GLY A 208 7.11 -13.59 6.71
C GLY A 208 7.92 -12.30 6.47
N ALA A 209 7.35 -11.33 5.75
CA ALA A 209 8.03 -10.08 5.42
C ALA A 209 8.33 -9.22 6.67
N LEU A 210 7.52 -9.33 7.73
CA LEU A 210 7.85 -8.76 9.03
C LEU A 210 8.83 -9.70 9.72
N VAL A 211 10.13 -9.47 9.49
CA VAL A 211 11.22 -10.32 10.00
C VAL A 211 11.52 -10.10 11.48
N GLY A 212 10.94 -9.04 12.06
CA GLY A 212 10.99 -8.73 13.49
C GLY A 212 10.09 -7.55 13.85
N PRO A 213 9.98 -7.20 15.14
CA PRO A 213 9.22 -6.04 15.61
C PRO A 213 9.64 -4.75 14.90
N GLY A 214 8.77 -4.18 14.07
CA GLY A 214 9.03 -2.93 13.35
C GLY A 214 10.01 -3.07 12.18
N GLN A 215 10.45 -4.29 11.85
CA GLN A 215 11.41 -4.56 10.79
C GLN A 215 10.75 -5.31 9.62
N LEU A 216 10.66 -4.62 8.49
CA LEU A 216 10.10 -5.16 7.25
C LEU A 216 11.24 -5.53 6.28
N ASN A 217 11.14 -6.69 5.64
CA ASN A 217 11.83 -6.97 4.38
C ASN A 217 10.86 -6.66 3.23
N SER A 218 11.03 -5.50 2.60
CA SER A 218 10.08 -5.01 1.60
C SER A 218 10.02 -5.90 0.37
N LYS A 219 11.12 -6.58 0.00
CA LYS A 219 11.17 -7.51 -1.13
C LYS A 219 10.23 -8.71 -0.96
N LEU A 220 9.88 -9.05 0.27
CA LEU A 220 8.92 -10.12 0.60
C LEU A 220 7.50 -9.59 0.89
N CYS A 221 7.32 -8.28 1.04
CA CYS A 221 6.02 -7.71 1.40
C CYS A 221 5.03 -7.80 0.23
N ILE A 222 3.86 -8.41 0.45
CA ILE A 222 2.82 -8.50 -0.61
C ILE A 222 2.41 -7.10 -1.10
N SER A 223 2.41 -6.10 -0.21
CA SER A 223 2.13 -4.71 -0.61
C SER A 223 3.11 -4.23 -1.68
N PHE A 224 4.41 -4.48 -1.52
CA PHE A 224 5.42 -4.17 -2.53
C PHE A 224 5.27 -5.04 -3.78
N ILE A 225 5.15 -6.36 -3.61
CA ILE A 225 5.09 -7.33 -4.71
C ILE A 225 3.95 -7.02 -5.67
N THR A 226 2.76 -6.66 -5.16
CA THR A 226 1.61 -6.31 -5.99
C THR A 226 1.85 -5.10 -6.90
N GLN A 227 2.87 -4.28 -6.63
CA GLN A 227 3.22 -3.06 -7.38
C GLN A 227 4.41 -3.23 -8.33
N THR A 228 5.14 -4.34 -8.22
CA THR A 228 6.23 -4.70 -9.14
C THR A 228 5.72 -4.91 -10.57
N LYS A 229 6.58 -4.71 -11.56
CA LYS A 229 6.22 -4.87 -12.99
C LYS A 229 6.71 -6.19 -13.59
N ASP A 230 7.60 -6.88 -12.88
CA ASP A 230 8.27 -8.08 -13.34
C ASP A 230 7.51 -9.36 -12.94
N PHE A 231 8.06 -10.51 -13.28
CA PHE A 231 7.54 -11.79 -12.83
C PHE A 231 7.53 -11.90 -11.30
N VAL A 232 6.50 -12.55 -10.78
CA VAL A 232 6.40 -12.88 -9.36
C VAL A 232 6.79 -14.35 -9.18
N LYS A 233 7.62 -14.63 -8.18
CA LYS A 233 7.99 -16.01 -7.84
C LYS A 233 6.75 -16.82 -7.48
N GLU A 234 6.73 -18.09 -7.90
CA GLU A 234 5.56 -18.96 -7.77
C GLU A 234 5.10 -19.14 -6.31
N ASP A 235 6.02 -19.33 -5.37
CA ASP A 235 5.73 -19.46 -3.95
C ASP A 235 5.03 -18.21 -3.39
N VAL A 236 5.36 -17.04 -3.92
CA VAL A 236 4.72 -15.76 -3.59
C VAL A 236 3.37 -15.61 -4.29
N MET A 237 3.22 -16.03 -5.55
CA MET A 237 1.94 -16.00 -6.27
C MET A 237 0.84 -16.74 -5.50
N ARG A 238 1.17 -17.90 -4.91
CA ARG A 238 0.26 -18.68 -4.04
C ARG A 238 -0.17 -17.93 -2.77
N LYS A 239 0.64 -16.99 -2.29
CA LYS A 239 0.41 -16.23 -1.04
C LYS A 239 -0.30 -14.89 -1.26
N ILE A 240 -0.34 -14.38 -2.49
CA ILE A 240 -1.03 -13.12 -2.83
C ILE A 240 -2.54 -13.21 -2.58
N GLY A 241 -3.14 -14.39 -2.73
CA GLY A 241 -4.59 -14.57 -2.65
C GLY A 241 -5.27 -13.83 -3.81
N ASN A 242 -6.29 -13.02 -3.52
CA ASN A 242 -7.00 -12.19 -4.51
C ASN A 242 -6.64 -10.69 -4.44
N ARG A 243 -5.49 -10.34 -3.85
CA ARG A 243 -5.06 -8.94 -3.71
C ARG A 243 -4.56 -8.39 -5.03
N LEU A 244 -5.20 -7.33 -5.52
CA LEU A 244 -4.83 -6.66 -6.76
C LEU A 244 -3.81 -5.54 -6.55
N TYR A 245 -3.86 -4.88 -5.40
CA TYR A 245 -2.97 -3.79 -5.01
C TYR A 245 -2.88 -3.70 -3.49
N GLY A 246 -1.66 -3.66 -2.94
CA GLY A 246 -1.42 -3.53 -1.51
C GLY A 246 -1.74 -4.80 -0.69
N CYS A 247 -1.54 -4.71 0.63
CA CYS A 247 -1.88 -5.76 1.58
C CYS A 247 -2.22 -5.17 2.96
N ASP A 248 -3.38 -5.54 3.50
CA ASP A 248 -3.84 -5.02 4.80
C ASP A 248 -3.72 -6.04 5.95
N THR A 249 -3.19 -7.24 5.72
CA THR A 249 -3.24 -8.34 6.70
C THR A 249 -2.65 -7.96 8.05
N CYS A 250 -1.46 -7.34 8.08
CA CYS A 250 -0.80 -6.93 9.32
C CYS A 250 -1.53 -5.82 10.09
N GLN A 251 -2.44 -5.09 9.42
CA GLN A 251 -3.30 -4.09 10.03
C GLN A 251 -4.63 -4.70 10.50
N ILE A 252 -5.25 -5.57 9.69
CA ILE A 252 -6.53 -6.23 9.99
C ILE A 252 -6.44 -7.07 11.27
N VAL A 253 -5.34 -7.79 11.47
CA VAL A 253 -5.15 -8.64 12.67
C VAL A 253 -4.73 -7.86 13.92
N CYS A 254 -4.41 -6.57 13.78
CA CYS A 254 -3.95 -5.74 14.89
C CYS A 254 -5.10 -5.48 15.87
N PRO A 255 -4.97 -5.84 17.17
CA PRO A 255 -6.01 -5.61 18.15
C PRO A 255 -6.42 -4.14 18.30
N VAL A 256 -5.47 -3.22 18.09
CA VAL A 256 -5.71 -1.77 18.21
C VAL A 256 -6.64 -1.24 17.11
N ASN A 257 -6.76 -1.94 15.99
CA ASN A 257 -7.67 -1.58 14.90
C ASN A 257 -9.09 -2.13 15.09
N LYS A 258 -9.33 -2.94 16.13
CA LYS A 258 -10.65 -3.52 16.39
C LYS A 258 -11.69 -2.40 16.58
N GLY A 259 -12.74 -2.42 15.76
CA GLY A 259 -13.84 -1.46 15.84
C GLY A 259 -13.58 -0.11 15.14
N LYS A 260 -12.36 0.15 14.66
CA LYS A 260 -11.99 1.43 14.05
C LYS A 260 -12.36 1.47 12.57
N ASN A 261 -13.19 2.43 12.17
CA ASN A 261 -13.64 2.68 10.80
C ASN A 261 -14.13 4.13 10.67
N TRP A 262 -13.51 4.91 9.80
CA TRP A 262 -13.72 6.36 9.72
C TRP A 262 -14.27 6.75 8.35
N THR A 263 -15.45 7.39 8.33
CA THR A 263 -16.21 7.63 7.08
C THR A 263 -16.59 9.09 6.87
N HIS A 264 -16.00 10.00 7.63
CA HIS A 264 -16.36 11.43 7.61
C HIS A 264 -15.70 12.21 6.47
N GLN A 265 -14.73 11.63 5.76
CA GLN A 265 -14.11 12.20 4.56
C GLN A 265 -14.80 11.63 3.31
N PRO A 266 -15.62 12.42 2.58
CA PRO A 266 -16.38 11.93 1.43
C PRO A 266 -15.50 11.42 0.27
N GLU A 267 -14.37 12.09 0.03
CA GLU A 267 -13.44 11.77 -1.08
C GLU A 267 -12.75 10.41 -0.87
N LEU A 268 -12.66 9.94 0.37
CA LEU A 268 -12.03 8.67 0.73
C LEU A 268 -13.03 7.50 0.79
N GLN A 269 -14.30 7.72 0.47
CA GLN A 269 -15.29 6.64 0.46
C GLN A 269 -15.03 5.68 -0.70
N PRO A 270 -14.99 4.35 -0.44
CA PRO A 270 -14.82 3.37 -1.50
C PRO A 270 -16.09 3.21 -2.35
N ASP A 271 -15.92 3.11 -3.66
CA ASP A 271 -16.89 2.44 -4.53
C ASP A 271 -16.67 0.91 -4.46
N PRO A 272 -17.64 0.12 -3.99
CA PRO A 272 -17.50 -1.33 -3.85
C PRO A 272 -17.15 -2.07 -5.13
N GLU A 273 -17.66 -1.63 -6.29
CA GLU A 273 -17.36 -2.28 -7.58
C GLU A 273 -15.94 -1.91 -8.05
N GLN A 274 -15.46 -0.71 -7.73
CA GLN A 274 -14.10 -0.28 -8.05
C GLN A 274 -13.06 -0.99 -7.18
N VAL A 275 -13.25 -1.01 -5.85
CA VAL A 275 -12.24 -1.53 -4.91
C VAL A 275 -12.28 -3.05 -4.75
N LYS A 276 -13.39 -3.68 -5.14
CA LYS A 276 -13.57 -5.14 -5.17
C LYS A 276 -14.06 -5.62 -6.54
N PRO A 277 -13.29 -5.40 -7.62
CA PRO A 277 -13.74 -5.59 -8.99
C PRO A 277 -13.78 -7.07 -9.39
N LEU A 278 -14.61 -7.42 -10.38
CA LEU A 278 -14.56 -8.71 -11.06
C LEU A 278 -13.18 -8.94 -11.70
N LEU A 279 -12.65 -10.15 -11.59
CA LEU A 279 -11.31 -10.47 -12.08
C LEU A 279 -11.23 -10.60 -13.59
N VAL A 280 -12.19 -11.29 -14.22
CA VAL A 280 -12.17 -11.58 -15.66
C VAL A 280 -12.17 -10.31 -16.52
N PRO A 281 -13.01 -9.28 -16.26
CA PRO A 281 -12.96 -8.03 -17.02
C PRO A 281 -11.60 -7.30 -16.96
N LEU A 282 -10.82 -7.48 -15.88
CA LEU A 282 -9.50 -6.87 -15.76
C LEU A 282 -8.48 -7.51 -16.69
N LEU A 283 -8.66 -8.75 -17.15
CA LEU A 283 -7.69 -9.43 -18.01
C LEU A 283 -7.45 -8.67 -19.33
N THR A 284 -8.48 -8.01 -19.84
CA THR A 284 -8.45 -7.32 -21.14
C THR A 284 -8.68 -5.80 -21.03
N ILE A 285 -8.83 -5.25 -19.83
CA ILE A 285 -9.09 -3.81 -19.61
C ILE A 285 -8.07 -2.93 -20.35
N GLY A 286 -8.54 -2.07 -21.26
CA GLY A 286 -7.69 -1.14 -22.02
C GLY A 286 -7.19 0.04 -21.18
N ASN A 287 -6.17 0.77 -21.67
CA ASN A 287 -5.62 1.93 -20.95
C ASN A 287 -6.67 3.02 -20.66
N LYS A 288 -7.51 3.35 -21.66
CA LYS A 288 -8.56 4.38 -21.52
C LYS A 288 -9.58 3.99 -20.45
N GLU A 289 -10.02 2.74 -20.46
CA GLU A 289 -10.96 2.20 -19.48
C GLU A 289 -10.35 2.17 -18.09
N PHE A 290 -9.11 1.70 -17.97
CA PHE A 290 -8.39 1.67 -16.71
C PHE A 290 -8.21 3.07 -16.12
N GLN A 291 -7.87 4.07 -16.93
CA GLN A 291 -7.76 5.45 -16.47
C GLN A 291 -9.13 5.97 -15.98
N ARG A 292 -10.19 5.74 -16.75
CA ARG A 292 -11.56 6.12 -16.34
C ARG A 292 -11.95 5.50 -15.00
N GLN A 293 -11.66 4.21 -14.79
CA GLN A 293 -12.07 3.49 -13.58
C GLN A 293 -11.16 3.75 -12.38
N TYR A 294 -9.84 3.81 -12.56
CA TYR A 294 -8.87 3.78 -11.46
C TYR A 294 -7.98 5.01 -11.38
N GLY A 295 -7.97 5.88 -12.40
CA GLY A 295 -7.00 6.97 -12.56
C GLY A 295 -7.02 8.05 -11.49
N ASN A 296 -8.10 8.12 -10.71
CA ASN A 296 -8.19 9.01 -9.54
C ASN A 296 -7.73 8.36 -8.24
N THR A 297 -7.47 7.05 -8.22
CA THR A 297 -7.06 6.29 -7.02
C THR A 297 -5.53 6.17 -6.94
N SER A 298 -5.00 5.94 -5.73
CA SER A 298 -3.55 5.73 -5.54
C SER A 298 -3.03 4.47 -6.25
N SER A 299 -3.86 3.43 -6.42
CA SER A 299 -3.46 2.19 -7.11
C SER A 299 -3.08 2.34 -8.60
N ALA A 300 -3.47 3.45 -9.24
CA ALA A 300 -3.20 3.66 -10.66
C ALA A 300 -1.76 4.10 -10.99
N TRP A 301 -0.93 4.42 -9.99
CA TRP A 301 0.41 5.02 -10.21
C TRP A 301 1.37 4.14 -11.04
N ARG A 302 1.19 2.80 -11.02
CA ARG A 302 1.97 1.85 -11.85
C ARG A 302 1.27 1.46 -13.15
N GLY A 303 0.10 2.02 -13.41
CA GLY A 303 -0.79 1.66 -14.51
C GLY A 303 -1.41 0.27 -14.36
N ARG A 304 -2.12 -0.18 -15.39
CA ARG A 304 -2.88 -1.44 -15.35
C ARG A 304 -2.04 -2.71 -15.20
N LYS A 305 -0.77 -2.71 -15.65
CA LYS A 305 0.00 -3.94 -15.87
C LYS A 305 0.12 -4.81 -14.59
N PRO A 306 0.52 -4.29 -13.41
CA PRO A 306 0.60 -5.10 -12.20
C PRO A 306 -0.76 -5.60 -11.74
N ILE A 307 -1.80 -4.78 -11.82
CA ILE A 307 -3.18 -5.15 -11.44
C ILE A 307 -3.69 -6.30 -12.31
N GLN A 308 -3.47 -6.27 -13.63
CA GLN A 308 -3.85 -7.36 -14.53
C GLN A 308 -3.09 -8.66 -14.20
N ARG A 309 -1.78 -8.58 -13.96
CA ARG A 309 -0.98 -9.73 -13.50
C ARG A 309 -1.54 -10.32 -12.21
N ASN A 310 -1.87 -9.46 -11.25
CA ASN A 310 -2.41 -9.90 -9.96
C ASN A 310 -3.84 -10.48 -10.11
N ALA A 311 -4.62 -10.03 -11.09
CA ALA A 311 -5.93 -10.61 -11.40
C ALA A 311 -5.80 -12.04 -11.98
N VAL A 312 -4.82 -12.26 -12.86
CA VAL A 312 -4.47 -13.61 -13.35
C VAL A 312 -4.05 -14.52 -12.19
N ILE A 313 -3.17 -14.03 -11.30
CA ILE A 313 -2.73 -14.77 -10.11
C ILE A 313 -3.95 -15.15 -9.24
N ALA A 314 -4.86 -14.21 -9.01
CA ALA A 314 -6.05 -14.42 -8.21
C ALA A 314 -6.96 -15.51 -8.79
N LEU A 315 -7.17 -15.53 -10.11
CA LEU A 315 -7.96 -16.57 -10.78
C LEU A 315 -7.33 -17.95 -10.64
N GLY A 316 -5.99 -18.05 -10.77
CA GLY A 316 -5.25 -19.28 -10.50
C GLY A 316 -5.40 -19.75 -9.04
N ASN A 317 -5.30 -18.83 -8.09
CA ASN A 317 -5.49 -19.12 -6.67
C ASN A 317 -6.92 -19.58 -6.33
N PHE A 318 -7.94 -19.06 -7.02
CA PHE A 318 -9.32 -19.52 -6.89
C PHE A 318 -9.60 -20.85 -7.60
N LYS A 319 -8.68 -21.32 -8.46
CA LYS A 319 -8.92 -22.42 -9.41
C LYS A 319 -10.19 -22.20 -10.23
N GLU A 320 -10.37 -20.97 -10.75
CA GLU A 320 -11.61 -20.57 -11.41
C GLU A 320 -11.71 -21.15 -12.83
N GLU A 321 -12.36 -22.32 -12.97
CA GLU A 321 -12.51 -23.02 -14.25
C GLU A 321 -13.22 -22.19 -15.32
N SER A 322 -14.21 -21.38 -14.93
CA SER A 322 -14.96 -20.53 -15.87
C SER A 322 -14.07 -19.49 -16.58
N ALA A 323 -12.92 -19.15 -16.01
CA ALA A 323 -11.97 -18.18 -16.57
C ALA A 323 -10.92 -18.81 -17.51
N VAL A 324 -10.91 -20.14 -17.69
CA VAL A 324 -9.91 -20.82 -18.53
C VAL A 324 -9.91 -20.29 -19.97
N PRO A 325 -11.05 -20.06 -20.66
CA PRO A 325 -11.04 -19.49 -22.01
C PRO A 325 -10.36 -18.11 -22.08
N ASP A 326 -10.64 -17.23 -21.11
CA ASP A 326 -10.02 -15.90 -21.06
C ASP A 326 -8.52 -15.97 -20.77
N LEU A 327 -8.11 -16.85 -19.85
CA LEU A 327 -6.69 -17.08 -19.53
C LEU A 327 -5.91 -17.67 -20.70
N ILE A 328 -6.51 -18.57 -21.49
CA ILE A 328 -5.94 -19.05 -22.75
C ILE A 328 -5.79 -17.89 -23.76
N GLY A 329 -6.78 -17.00 -23.81
CA GLY A 329 -6.70 -15.77 -24.60
C GLY A 329 -5.48 -14.92 -24.21
N VAL A 330 -5.25 -14.71 -22.92
CA VAL A 330 -4.07 -14.00 -22.39
C VAL A 330 -2.78 -14.73 -22.75
N LEU A 331 -2.69 -16.03 -22.50
CA LEU A 331 -1.54 -16.87 -22.80
C LEU A 331 -1.12 -16.78 -24.27
N ARG A 332 -2.09 -16.79 -25.20
CA ARG A 332 -1.80 -16.82 -26.64
C ARG A 332 -1.57 -15.45 -27.27
N LYS A 333 -2.22 -14.39 -26.76
CA LYS A 333 -2.34 -13.11 -27.51
C LYS A 333 -1.72 -11.91 -26.79
N ASP A 334 -1.46 -11.98 -25.48
CA ASP A 334 -0.96 -10.79 -24.79
C ASP A 334 0.49 -10.49 -25.21
N PRO A 335 0.82 -9.24 -25.56
CA PRO A 335 2.17 -8.90 -26.01
C PRO A 335 3.21 -8.97 -24.89
N ARG A 336 2.79 -9.05 -23.61
CA ARG A 336 3.69 -8.99 -22.45
C ARG A 336 4.05 -10.40 -21.97
N PRO A 337 5.32 -10.80 -21.99
CA PRO A 337 5.74 -12.12 -21.51
C PRO A 337 5.34 -12.39 -20.06
N VAL A 338 5.47 -11.38 -19.19
CA VAL A 338 5.04 -11.46 -17.78
C VAL A 338 3.59 -11.96 -17.65
N LEU A 339 2.69 -11.44 -18.48
CA LEU A 339 1.28 -11.82 -18.39
C LEU A 339 1.01 -13.19 -19.02
N ARG A 340 1.67 -13.52 -20.14
CA ARG A 340 1.57 -14.85 -20.76
C ARG A 340 2.06 -15.96 -19.82
N GLY A 341 3.26 -15.81 -19.26
CA GLY A 341 3.82 -16.76 -18.30
C GLY A 341 2.95 -16.89 -17.04
N THR A 342 2.48 -15.77 -16.49
CA THR A 342 1.58 -15.78 -15.32
C THR A 342 0.24 -16.47 -15.65
N ALA A 343 -0.30 -16.29 -16.85
CA ALA A 343 -1.49 -17.01 -17.31
C ALA A 343 -1.21 -18.51 -17.45
N GLY A 344 -0.04 -18.90 -17.95
CA GLY A 344 0.41 -20.29 -17.96
C GLY A 344 0.46 -20.91 -16.56
N TRP A 345 1.02 -20.18 -15.59
CA TRP A 345 0.99 -20.61 -14.20
C TRP A 345 -0.43 -20.77 -13.65
N ALA A 346 -1.33 -19.81 -13.91
CA ALA A 346 -2.71 -19.84 -13.43
C ALA A 346 -3.50 -21.00 -14.03
N LEU A 347 -3.35 -21.25 -15.34
CA LEU A 347 -3.93 -22.40 -16.04
C LEU A 347 -3.45 -23.72 -15.43
N GLY A 348 -2.16 -23.80 -15.08
CA GLY A 348 -1.62 -24.97 -14.36
C GLY A 348 -2.14 -25.10 -12.93
N GLN A 349 -2.54 -24.03 -12.24
CA GLN A 349 -3.22 -24.16 -10.94
C GLN A 349 -4.63 -24.70 -11.07
N ILE A 350 -5.33 -24.32 -12.14
CA ILE A 350 -6.69 -24.78 -12.44
C ILE A 350 -6.67 -26.25 -12.87
N GLY A 351 -5.79 -26.62 -13.80
CA GLY A 351 -5.52 -28.02 -14.15
C GLY A 351 -6.64 -28.75 -14.90
N SER A 352 -7.59 -28.03 -15.52
CA SER A 352 -8.60 -28.66 -16.38
C SER A 352 -7.96 -29.17 -17.69
N SER A 353 -8.59 -30.15 -18.36
CA SER A 353 -8.08 -30.70 -19.63
C SER A 353 -7.80 -29.61 -20.66
N MET A 354 -8.76 -28.70 -20.85
CA MET A 354 -8.62 -27.55 -21.75
C MET A 354 -7.44 -26.62 -21.36
N ALA A 355 -7.18 -26.45 -20.06
CA ALA A 355 -6.03 -25.67 -19.60
C ALA A 355 -4.70 -26.38 -19.91
N LEU A 356 -4.61 -27.69 -19.65
CA LEU A 356 -3.40 -28.49 -19.89
C LEU A 356 -3.08 -28.59 -21.38
N ASP A 357 -4.07 -28.80 -22.24
CA ASP A 357 -3.90 -28.83 -23.70
C ASP A 357 -3.33 -27.50 -24.21
N ALA A 358 -3.86 -26.37 -23.72
CA ALA A 358 -3.36 -25.05 -24.08
C ALA A 358 -1.93 -24.79 -23.59
N LEU A 359 -1.55 -25.31 -22.42
CA LEU A 359 -0.17 -25.23 -21.93
C LEU A 359 0.77 -26.05 -22.82
N ALA A 360 0.40 -27.29 -23.16
CA ALA A 360 1.21 -28.17 -24.01
C ALA A 360 1.49 -27.55 -25.38
N GLU A 361 0.48 -26.91 -25.99
CA GLU A 361 0.64 -26.14 -27.23
C GLU A 361 1.59 -24.93 -27.04
N ALA A 362 1.41 -24.16 -25.97
CA ALA A 362 2.13 -22.91 -25.76
C ALA A 362 3.63 -23.11 -25.47
N VAL A 363 4.05 -24.20 -24.80
CA VAL A 363 5.47 -24.44 -24.48
C VAL A 363 6.35 -24.46 -25.74
N GLY A 364 5.82 -24.96 -26.87
CA GLY A 364 6.54 -25.04 -28.14
C GLY A 364 6.63 -23.71 -28.91
N HIS A 365 5.82 -22.72 -28.54
CA HIS A 365 5.67 -21.45 -29.29
C HIS A 365 6.03 -20.20 -28.46
N GLU A 366 6.33 -20.35 -27.17
CA GLU A 366 6.74 -19.22 -26.33
C GLU A 366 8.22 -18.88 -26.54
N ASP A 367 8.46 -17.66 -27.02
CA ASP A 367 9.79 -17.15 -27.33
C ASP A 367 10.51 -16.59 -26.10
N ASP A 368 9.77 -16.10 -25.10
CA ASP A 368 10.34 -15.56 -23.87
C ASP A 368 10.76 -16.69 -22.92
N GLU A 369 12.01 -16.63 -22.46
CA GLU A 369 12.59 -17.70 -21.64
C GLU A 369 11.89 -17.87 -20.30
N GLU A 370 11.60 -16.78 -19.58
CA GLU A 370 10.98 -16.83 -18.26
C GLU A 370 9.52 -17.30 -18.36
N ALA A 371 8.76 -16.80 -19.34
CA ALA A 371 7.41 -17.27 -19.60
C ALA A 371 7.38 -18.76 -19.96
N ARG A 372 8.27 -19.22 -20.84
CA ARG A 372 8.36 -20.62 -21.25
C ARG A 372 8.72 -21.54 -20.09
N ILE A 373 9.66 -21.14 -19.22
CA ILE A 373 10.00 -21.88 -18.00
C ILE A 373 8.77 -22.02 -17.11
N MET A 374 8.00 -20.93 -16.93
CA MET A 374 6.81 -20.93 -16.08
C MET A 374 5.71 -21.86 -16.64
N ILE A 375 5.45 -21.81 -17.95
CA ILE A 375 4.48 -22.69 -18.63
C ILE A 375 4.93 -24.15 -18.54
N ARG A 376 6.21 -24.44 -18.80
CA ARG A 376 6.75 -25.80 -18.71
C ARG A 376 6.62 -26.39 -17.31
N ARG A 377 7.02 -25.65 -16.28
CA ARG A 377 6.86 -26.08 -14.87
C ARG A 377 5.40 -26.31 -14.50
N ALA A 378 4.48 -25.53 -15.06
CA ALA A 378 3.05 -25.71 -14.86
C ALA A 378 2.57 -27.05 -15.42
N LEU A 379 3.08 -27.47 -16.59
CA LEU A 379 2.75 -28.75 -17.22
C LEU A 379 3.40 -29.95 -16.49
N GLU A 380 4.68 -29.84 -16.14
CA GLU A 380 5.45 -30.92 -15.46
C GLU A 380 4.79 -31.37 -14.15
N ARG A 381 4.23 -30.43 -13.36
CA ARG A 381 3.53 -30.76 -12.10
C ARG A 381 2.34 -31.71 -12.27
N HIS A 382 1.66 -31.67 -13.41
CA HIS A 382 0.53 -32.57 -13.69
C HIS A 382 0.96 -33.90 -14.31
N ALA A 383 2.15 -33.95 -14.91
CA ALA A 383 2.75 -35.21 -15.37
C ALA A 383 3.28 -36.05 -14.20
N GLU A 384 3.81 -35.41 -13.16
CA GLU A 384 4.35 -36.07 -11.95
C GLU A 384 3.27 -36.42 -10.91
N SER A 385 2.04 -35.91 -11.06
CA SER A 385 0.89 -36.21 -10.21
C SER A 385 -0.35 -36.42 -11.09
N PRO A 386 -0.49 -37.61 -11.72
CA PRO A 386 -1.70 -37.90 -12.48
C PRO A 386 -2.92 -37.78 -11.56
N PRO A 387 -4.07 -37.29 -12.07
CA PRO A 387 -5.28 -37.17 -11.26
C PRO A 387 -5.62 -38.55 -10.69
N THR A 388 -5.66 -38.65 -9.36
CA THR A 388 -6.25 -39.80 -8.68
C THR A 388 -7.72 -39.82 -9.04
N GLY A 389 -8.07 -40.65 -10.02
CA GLY A 389 -9.46 -40.93 -10.36
C GLY A 389 -10.18 -41.59 -9.18
N GLU A 390 -11.44 -41.20 -9.01
CA GLU A 390 -12.47 -41.88 -8.22
C GLU A 390 -12.24 -41.96 -6.70
N GLU A 391 -12.61 -40.89 -5.99
CA GLU A 391 -13.21 -41.07 -4.67
C GLU A 391 -14.56 -41.78 -4.87
N GLN A 392 -14.54 -43.10 -4.68
CA GLN A 392 -15.76 -43.87 -4.43
C GLN A 392 -16.44 -43.27 -3.21
N VAL A 393 -17.62 -42.68 -3.44
CA VAL A 393 -18.56 -42.32 -2.39
C VAL A 393 -18.95 -43.62 -1.69
N ALA A 394 -18.35 -43.88 -0.54
CA ALA A 394 -18.89 -44.85 0.40
C ALA A 394 -20.10 -44.20 1.09
N GLU A 395 -21.28 -44.70 0.78
CA GLU A 395 -22.49 -44.48 1.57
C GLU A 395 -22.23 -44.89 3.03
N VAL A 396 -22.36 -43.94 3.98
CA VAL A 396 -23.00 -44.10 5.30
C VAL A 396 -23.61 -42.77 5.72
#